data_AF-A0A0F9PF24-F1
#
_entry.id   AF-A0A0F9PF24-F1
#
_cell.length_a   1.000
_cell.length_b   1.000
_cell.length_c   1.000
_cell.angle_alpha   90.00
_cell.angle_beta   90.00
_cell.angle_gamma   90.00
#
_symmetry.space_group_name_H-M   'P 1'
#
loop_
_entity.id
_entity.type
_entity.pdbx_description
1 polymer ?
#
loop_
_entity_poly.entity_id
_entity_poly.type
_entity_poly.pdbx_seq_one_letter_code
_entity_poly.pdbx_strand_id
1 'polypeptide(L)'
;MPQIGDRAYSKELGYKSENTYIWASCKICKKERWVQEVSGKPRWEYCRVCAQTYNRHSPSGSSHYNWKGGITRQGDGYMLQLVESDSPYWSMVKTRSKQVLQHRLVMAEYLRRPLKDNEIVHHLNGIRDDNRIENLAIWLLFSRYIRLRDCLLTTGSPEWGECISCGETKPFSELDAGHFVPKHNANYFSERGVNAQCRHCNAYLHGNQLGYRRGLIEKYGEDVADELEVENRQIKKFAIHELEELELYLQERIKEV
;
A
#
# COMPACT_ATOMS: atom_id res chain seq x y z
N MET A 1 -26.40 34.17 -44.61
CA MET A 1 -25.95 33.09 -43.71
C MET A 1 -24.43 33.13 -43.68
N PRO A 2 -23.78 32.94 -42.52
CA PRO A 2 -22.33 32.91 -42.44
C PRO A 2 -21.74 31.79 -43.31
N GLN A 3 -20.54 32.00 -43.84
CA GLN A 3 -19.75 31.01 -44.57
C GLN A 3 -18.70 30.38 -43.65
N ILE A 4 -18.26 29.16 -43.98
CA ILE A 4 -17.20 28.49 -43.22
C ILE A 4 -15.92 29.32 -43.26
N GLY A 5 -15.39 29.65 -42.09
CA GLY A 5 -14.23 30.52 -41.92
C GLY A 5 -14.56 31.97 -41.58
N ASP A 6 -15.84 32.38 -41.67
CA ASP A 6 -16.28 33.69 -41.21
C ASP A 6 -15.89 33.89 -39.75
N ARG A 7 -15.47 35.10 -39.40
CA ARG A 7 -15.10 35.49 -38.03
C ARG A 7 -16.11 36.48 -37.49
N ALA A 8 -16.45 36.33 -36.21
CA ALA A 8 -17.27 37.29 -35.49
C ALA A 8 -16.70 37.50 -34.09
N TYR A 9 -16.79 38.72 -33.61
CA TYR A 9 -16.46 39.04 -32.23
C TYR A 9 -17.62 38.65 -31.32
N SER A 10 -17.32 38.19 -30.10
CA SER A 10 -18.30 37.78 -29.10
C SER A 10 -19.49 38.72 -28.93
N LYS A 11 -19.26 40.05 -28.94
CA LYS A 11 -20.31 41.07 -28.79
C LYS A 11 -21.30 41.08 -29.96
N GLU A 12 -20.84 40.77 -31.17
CA GLU A 12 -21.69 40.69 -32.38
C GLU A 12 -22.63 39.48 -32.33
N LEU A 13 -22.26 38.45 -31.59
CA LEU A 13 -23.04 37.23 -31.36
C LEU A 13 -23.91 37.30 -30.09
N GLY A 14 -23.90 38.44 -29.38
CA GLY A 14 -24.63 38.63 -28.13
C GLY A 14 -24.00 37.94 -26.91
N TYR A 15 -22.72 37.54 -26.98
CA TYR A 15 -22.00 36.95 -25.86
C TYR A 15 -21.29 38.01 -25.00
N LYS A 16 -21.22 37.75 -23.68
CA LYS A 16 -20.58 38.65 -22.70
C LYS A 16 -19.05 38.50 -22.60
N SER A 17 -18.43 37.64 -23.40
CA SER A 17 -16.97 37.43 -23.36
C SER A 17 -16.24 38.37 -24.32
N GLU A 18 -14.90 38.34 -24.36
CA GLU A 18 -14.06 39.10 -25.31
C GLU A 18 -13.35 38.19 -26.33
N ASN A 19 -13.96 37.04 -26.63
CA ASN A 19 -13.39 36.05 -27.53
C ASN A 19 -13.79 36.27 -28.99
N THR A 20 -12.89 35.89 -29.90
CA THR A 20 -13.23 35.73 -31.32
C THR A 20 -13.83 34.35 -31.58
N TYR A 21 -14.80 34.30 -32.48
CA TYR A 21 -15.43 33.08 -32.94
C TYR A 21 -15.24 32.92 -34.45
N ILE A 22 -15.14 31.67 -34.88
CA ILE A 22 -15.09 31.27 -36.28
C ILE A 22 -16.28 30.37 -36.60
N TRP A 23 -16.93 30.60 -37.75
CA TRP A 23 -18.01 29.74 -38.23
C TRP A 23 -17.41 28.46 -38.81
N ALA A 24 -17.74 27.31 -38.22
CA ALA A 24 -17.11 26.03 -38.55
C ALA A 24 -18.11 24.87 -38.58
N SER A 25 -17.84 23.89 -39.45
CA SER A 25 -18.62 22.67 -39.61
C SER A 25 -18.05 21.55 -38.72
N CYS A 26 -18.93 20.77 -38.08
CA CYS A 26 -18.52 19.55 -37.39
C CYS A 26 -18.00 18.51 -38.40
N LYS A 27 -16.80 17.96 -38.19
CA LYS A 27 -16.23 16.92 -39.08
C LYS A 27 -17.10 15.67 -39.25
N ILE A 28 -17.95 15.34 -38.27
CA ILE A 28 -18.84 14.16 -38.26
C ILE A 28 -20.22 14.49 -38.84
N CYS A 29 -21.06 15.26 -38.14
CA CYS A 29 -22.45 15.49 -38.56
C CYS A 29 -22.64 16.67 -39.53
N LYS A 30 -21.55 17.36 -39.91
CA LYS A 30 -21.52 18.51 -40.82
C LYS A 30 -22.31 19.74 -40.39
N LYS A 31 -23.01 19.72 -39.25
CA LYS A 31 -23.69 20.89 -38.68
C LYS A 31 -22.71 22.03 -38.41
N GLU A 32 -23.08 23.21 -38.87
CA GLU A 32 -22.31 24.45 -38.76
C GLU A 32 -22.70 25.24 -37.50
N ARG A 33 -21.74 25.96 -36.93
CA ARG A 33 -21.92 26.79 -35.73
C ARG A 33 -20.75 27.74 -35.53
N TRP A 34 -20.96 28.77 -34.72
CA TRP A 34 -19.87 29.56 -34.14
C TRP A 34 -19.09 28.73 -33.13
N VAL A 35 -17.77 28.67 -33.29
CA VAL A 35 -16.82 28.02 -32.36
C VAL A 35 -15.76 29.03 -31.97
N GLN A 36 -15.37 29.06 -30.70
CA GLN A 36 -14.28 29.93 -30.25
C GLN A 36 -13.03 29.70 -31.09
N GLU A 37 -12.39 30.77 -31.56
CA GLU A 37 -11.12 30.72 -32.27
C GLU A 37 -9.96 30.64 -31.29
N VAL A 38 -9.00 29.74 -31.55
CA VAL A 38 -7.71 29.67 -30.86
C VAL A 38 -6.63 29.52 -31.93
N SER A 39 -5.70 30.46 -31.99
CA SER A 39 -4.58 30.46 -32.95
C SER A 39 -5.02 30.26 -34.41
N GLY A 40 -6.07 30.97 -34.84
CA GLY A 40 -6.54 30.92 -36.24
C GLY A 40 -7.43 29.71 -36.59
N LYS A 41 -7.76 28.85 -35.62
CA LYS A 41 -8.51 27.59 -35.84
C LYS A 41 -9.70 27.50 -34.89
N PRO A 42 -10.77 26.75 -35.25
CA PRO A 42 -11.84 26.46 -34.32
C PRO A 42 -11.30 25.62 -33.15
N ARG A 43 -11.54 26.04 -31.91
CA ARG A 43 -11.15 25.32 -30.68
C ARG A 43 -11.63 23.87 -30.65
N TRP A 44 -12.74 23.58 -31.32
CA TRP A 44 -13.34 22.25 -31.40
C TRP A 44 -13.77 21.90 -32.83
N GLU A 45 -13.17 20.86 -33.40
CA GLU A 45 -13.50 20.35 -34.73
C GLU A 45 -14.83 19.56 -34.79
N TYR A 46 -15.36 19.17 -33.62
CA TYR A 46 -16.58 18.39 -33.47
C TYR A 46 -17.62 19.14 -32.63
N CYS A 47 -18.91 19.00 -32.94
CA CYS A 47 -19.97 19.52 -32.06
C CYS A 47 -20.01 18.71 -30.76
N ARG A 48 -20.59 19.26 -29.68
CA ARG A 48 -20.62 18.60 -28.37
C ARG A 48 -21.16 17.16 -28.43
N VAL A 49 -22.25 16.94 -29.17
CA VAL A 49 -22.86 15.62 -29.34
C VAL A 49 -21.92 14.66 -30.05
N CYS A 50 -21.35 15.08 -31.19
CA CYS A 50 -20.43 14.23 -31.96
C CYS A 50 -19.09 14.02 -31.24
N ALA A 51 -18.60 14.99 -30.47
CA ALA A 51 -17.40 14.84 -29.65
C ALA A 51 -17.61 13.79 -28.56
N GLN A 52 -18.79 13.77 -27.92
CA GLN A 52 -19.16 12.74 -26.95
C GLN A 52 -19.19 11.34 -27.59
N THR A 53 -19.71 11.22 -28.81
CA THR A 53 -19.72 9.93 -29.55
C THR A 53 -18.32 9.54 -30.03
N TYR A 54 -17.51 10.49 -30.50
CA TYR A 54 -16.13 10.24 -30.96
C TYR A 54 -15.22 9.82 -29.79
N ASN A 55 -15.35 10.48 -28.63
CA ASN A 55 -14.59 10.13 -27.43
C ASN A 55 -14.93 8.74 -26.88
N ARG A 56 -16.10 8.16 -27.19
CA ARG A 56 -16.41 6.75 -26.86
C ARG A 56 -15.54 5.75 -27.61
N HIS A 57 -14.94 6.14 -28.73
CA HIS A 57 -14.03 5.33 -29.53
C HIS A 57 -12.56 5.58 -29.17
N SER A 58 -12.29 6.48 -28.22
CA SER A 58 -10.94 6.62 -27.69
C SER A 58 -10.54 5.28 -27.06
N PRO A 59 -9.34 4.76 -27.38
CA PRO A 59 -8.88 3.51 -26.80
C PRO A 59 -8.94 3.58 -25.27
N SER A 60 -9.38 2.51 -24.62
CA SER A 60 -9.46 2.42 -23.16
C SER A 60 -9.03 1.04 -22.71
N GLY A 61 -8.74 0.87 -21.42
CA GLY A 61 -8.21 -0.38 -20.90
C GLY A 61 -6.95 -0.81 -21.66
N SER A 62 -6.84 -2.10 -21.97
CA SER A 62 -5.71 -2.68 -22.71
C SER A 62 -5.47 -2.13 -24.10
N SER A 63 -6.47 -1.49 -24.71
CA SER A 63 -6.32 -0.85 -26.03
C SER A 63 -5.66 0.53 -25.95
N HIS A 64 -5.57 1.15 -24.77
CA HIS A 64 -4.96 2.47 -24.60
C HIS A 64 -3.43 2.38 -24.58
N TYR A 65 -2.73 3.25 -25.31
CA TYR A 65 -1.26 3.19 -25.45
C TYR A 65 -0.50 3.42 -24.14
N ASN A 66 -1.09 4.14 -23.18
CA ASN A 66 -0.53 4.28 -21.82
C ASN A 66 -1.01 3.18 -20.84
N TRP A 67 -1.66 2.13 -21.32
CA TRP A 67 -2.10 1.03 -20.47
C TRP A 67 -0.90 0.26 -19.93
N LYS A 68 -0.81 0.17 -18.60
CA LYS A 68 0.26 -0.53 -17.89
C LYS A 68 -0.29 -1.77 -17.18
N GLY A 69 -1.04 -2.61 -17.89
CA GLY A 69 -1.60 -3.84 -17.31
C GLY A 69 -2.64 -3.60 -16.21
N GLY A 70 -3.30 -2.42 -16.21
CA GLY A 70 -4.27 -2.05 -15.16
C GLY A 70 -3.64 -1.47 -13.90
N ILE A 71 -2.33 -1.19 -13.93
CA ILE A 71 -1.60 -0.57 -12.83
C ILE A 71 -1.80 0.96 -12.87
N THR A 72 -2.17 1.53 -11.73
CA THR A 72 -2.32 2.99 -11.54
C THR A 72 -1.60 3.43 -10.26
N ARG A 73 -0.95 4.60 -10.29
CA ARG A 73 -0.32 5.20 -9.10
C ARG A 73 -1.25 6.25 -8.50
N GLN A 74 -1.50 6.15 -7.20
CA GLN A 74 -2.23 7.16 -6.42
C GLN A 74 -1.33 8.36 -6.08
N GLY A 75 -1.93 9.50 -5.74
CA GLY A 75 -1.20 10.71 -5.38
C GLY A 75 -0.33 10.58 -4.12
N ASP A 76 -0.62 9.61 -3.28
CA ASP A 76 0.11 9.30 -2.05
C ASP A 76 1.20 8.22 -2.26
N GLY A 77 1.44 7.80 -3.50
CA GLY A 77 2.50 6.86 -3.89
C GLY A 77 2.09 5.39 -3.94
N TYR A 78 0.89 5.00 -3.47
CA TYR A 78 0.45 3.61 -3.56
C TYR A 78 0.13 3.19 -5.01
N MET A 79 0.45 1.94 -5.32
CA MET A 79 0.08 1.33 -6.58
C MET A 79 -1.24 0.56 -6.44
N LEU A 80 -2.14 0.75 -7.40
CA LEU A 80 -3.39 0.01 -7.55
C LEU A 80 -3.27 -0.95 -8.73
N GLN A 81 -3.79 -2.15 -8.58
CA GLN A 81 -3.88 -3.17 -9.63
C GLN A 81 -5.36 -3.44 -9.93
N LEU A 82 -5.73 -3.39 -11.21
CA LEU A 82 -7.02 -3.88 -11.67
C LEU A 82 -7.09 -5.40 -11.44
N VAL A 83 -8.18 -5.87 -10.86
CA VAL A 83 -8.47 -7.29 -10.63
C VAL A 83 -9.70 -7.67 -11.43
N GLU A 84 -9.67 -8.82 -12.09
CA GLU A 84 -10.82 -9.33 -12.85
C GLU A 84 -11.85 -9.99 -11.92
N SER A 85 -13.12 -10.01 -12.33
CA SER A 85 -14.23 -10.48 -11.48
C SER A 85 -14.23 -11.97 -11.17
N ASP A 86 -13.52 -12.76 -11.97
CA ASP A 86 -13.29 -14.20 -11.79
C ASP A 86 -12.02 -14.50 -10.97
N SER A 87 -11.23 -13.48 -10.62
CA SER A 87 -10.04 -13.65 -9.79
C SER A 87 -10.40 -14.18 -8.40
N PRO A 88 -9.63 -15.11 -7.83
CA PRO A 88 -9.83 -15.54 -6.43
C PRO A 88 -9.69 -14.39 -5.43
N TYR A 89 -9.05 -13.27 -5.80
CA TYR A 89 -8.83 -12.10 -4.96
C TYR A 89 -9.90 -11.00 -5.15
N TRP A 90 -10.93 -11.25 -5.96
CA TRP A 90 -12.00 -10.27 -6.23
C TRP A 90 -12.69 -9.75 -4.96
N SER A 91 -12.77 -10.57 -3.91
CA SER A 91 -13.33 -10.18 -2.61
C SER A 91 -12.58 -9.03 -1.92
N MET A 92 -11.34 -8.72 -2.34
CA MET A 92 -10.55 -7.61 -1.82
C MET A 92 -10.87 -6.26 -2.49
N VAL A 93 -11.65 -6.25 -3.57
CA VAL A 93 -12.07 -5.04 -4.29
C VAL A 93 -13.10 -4.28 -3.45
N LYS A 94 -12.75 -3.06 -3.02
CA LYS A 94 -13.63 -2.22 -2.18
C LYS A 94 -14.42 -1.17 -2.95
N THR A 95 -14.05 -0.88 -4.20
CA THR A 95 -14.60 0.24 -4.95
C THR A 95 -15.04 -0.19 -6.35
N ARG A 96 -15.90 0.63 -6.98
CA ARG A 96 -16.38 0.40 -8.35
C ARG A 96 -15.27 0.46 -9.41
N SER A 97 -14.08 0.93 -9.05
CA SER A 97 -12.92 0.95 -9.94
C SER A 97 -12.36 -0.44 -10.26
N LYS A 98 -12.80 -1.49 -9.55
CA LYS A 98 -12.32 -2.87 -9.69
C LYS A 98 -10.83 -3.04 -9.35
N GLN A 99 -10.29 -2.13 -8.57
CA GLN A 99 -8.88 -2.10 -8.19
C GLN A 99 -8.66 -2.49 -6.73
N VAL A 100 -7.50 -3.07 -6.46
CA VAL A 100 -6.96 -3.34 -5.13
C VAL A 100 -5.58 -2.69 -4.98
N LEU A 101 -5.14 -2.45 -3.75
CA LEU A 101 -3.76 -2.03 -3.48
C LEU A 101 -2.79 -3.16 -3.88
N GLN A 102 -1.78 -2.85 -4.70
CA GLN A 102 -0.89 -3.85 -5.29
C GLN A 102 -0.09 -4.62 -4.24
N HIS A 103 0.44 -3.95 -3.20
CA HIS A 103 1.12 -4.64 -2.09
C HIS A 103 0.21 -5.67 -1.38
N ARG A 104 -1.08 -5.38 -1.23
CA ARG A 104 -2.03 -6.33 -0.66
C ARG A 104 -2.25 -7.52 -1.58
N LEU A 105 -2.33 -7.28 -2.89
CA LEU A 105 -2.51 -8.35 -3.88
C LEU A 105 -1.28 -9.27 -3.92
N VAL A 106 -0.07 -8.71 -3.98
CA VAL A 106 1.19 -9.49 -3.96
C VAL A 106 1.26 -10.36 -2.70
N MET A 107 0.90 -9.81 -1.53
CA MET A 107 0.84 -10.59 -0.30
C MET A 107 -0.25 -11.67 -0.33
N ALA A 108 -1.44 -11.38 -0.86
CA ALA A 108 -2.53 -12.35 -0.99
C ALA A 108 -2.14 -13.52 -1.91
N GLU A 109 -1.44 -13.23 -3.01
CA GLU A 109 -0.90 -14.23 -3.93
C GLU A 109 0.16 -15.11 -3.28
N TYR A 110 1.07 -14.51 -2.52
CA TYR A 110 2.06 -15.24 -1.73
C TYR A 110 1.42 -16.18 -0.70
N LEU A 111 0.40 -15.71 0.01
CA LEU A 111 -0.37 -16.51 0.98
C LEU A 111 -1.37 -17.46 0.32
N ARG A 112 -1.57 -17.35 -1.00
CA ARG A 112 -2.55 -18.12 -1.80
C ARG A 112 -3.99 -18.02 -1.27
N ARG A 113 -4.36 -16.87 -0.71
CA ARG A 113 -5.73 -16.57 -0.26
C ARG A 113 -5.99 -15.07 -0.20
N PRO A 114 -7.26 -14.62 -0.27
CA PRO A 114 -7.59 -13.23 -0.02
C PRO A 114 -7.19 -12.77 1.38
N LEU A 115 -6.77 -11.51 1.48
CA LEU A 115 -6.53 -10.83 2.76
C LEU A 115 -7.82 -10.27 3.33
N LYS A 116 -8.01 -10.43 4.64
CA LYS A 116 -9.05 -9.73 5.40
C LYS A 116 -8.70 -8.26 5.55
N ASP A 117 -9.69 -7.47 5.93
CA ASP A 117 -9.56 -6.01 6.10
C ASP A 117 -8.61 -5.61 7.22
N ASN A 118 -8.48 -6.45 8.25
CA ASN A 118 -7.58 -6.24 9.38
C ASN A 118 -6.15 -6.78 9.16
N GLU A 119 -5.90 -7.46 8.04
CA GLU A 119 -4.56 -7.94 7.69
C GLU A 119 -3.81 -6.81 6.97
N ILE A 120 -3.06 -6.01 7.73
CA ILE A 120 -2.31 -4.86 7.23
C ILE A 120 -0.97 -5.33 6.67
N VAL A 121 -0.61 -4.85 5.48
CA VAL A 121 0.65 -5.15 4.81
C VAL A 121 1.46 -3.85 4.74
N HIS A 122 2.71 -3.92 5.20
CA HIS A 122 3.60 -2.75 5.32
C HIS A 122 4.73 -2.84 4.31
N HIS A 123 5.12 -1.70 3.74
CA HIS A 123 6.36 -1.54 2.99
C HIS A 123 7.50 -1.28 3.97
N LEU A 124 8.42 -2.23 4.11
CA LEU A 124 9.47 -2.17 5.13
C LEU A 124 10.47 -1.05 4.89
N ASN A 125 10.78 -0.76 3.61
CA ASN A 125 11.62 0.36 3.23
C ASN A 125 10.91 1.72 3.19
N GLY A 126 9.60 1.77 3.49
CA GLY A 126 8.79 2.98 3.42
C GLY A 126 8.49 3.48 1.99
N ILE A 127 8.92 2.76 0.95
CA ILE A 127 8.70 3.09 -0.45
C ILE A 127 7.43 2.38 -0.92
N ARG A 128 6.34 3.14 -1.07
CA ARG A 128 4.97 2.63 -1.29
C ARG A 128 4.71 1.97 -2.65
N ASP A 129 5.62 2.14 -3.61
CA ASP A 129 5.58 1.49 -4.92
C ASP A 129 6.56 0.31 -5.05
N ASP A 130 7.37 0.03 -4.03
CA ASP A 130 8.21 -1.18 -3.97
C ASP A 130 7.41 -2.37 -3.43
N ASN A 131 6.64 -3.00 -4.32
CA ASN A 131 5.74 -4.11 -3.97
C ASN A 131 6.40 -5.49 -4.09
N ARG A 132 7.73 -5.59 -4.06
CA ARG A 132 8.41 -6.90 -4.08
C ARG A 132 8.11 -7.67 -2.81
N ILE A 133 7.97 -9.00 -2.92
CA ILE A 133 7.41 -9.81 -1.82
C ILE A 133 8.29 -9.79 -0.58
N GLU A 134 9.61 -9.75 -0.75
CA GLU A 134 10.60 -9.59 0.33
C GLU A 134 10.33 -8.30 1.12
N ASN A 135 10.01 -7.18 0.46
CA ASN A 135 9.70 -5.92 1.14
C ASN A 135 8.36 -5.93 1.92
N LEU A 136 7.54 -6.97 1.75
CA LEU A 136 6.21 -7.09 2.36
C LEU A 136 6.09 -8.26 3.35
N ALA A 137 6.73 -9.40 3.08
CA ALA A 137 6.53 -10.68 3.78
C ALA A 137 7.43 -10.88 5.01
N ILE A 138 8.56 -10.18 5.10
CA ILE A 138 9.55 -10.39 6.17
C ILE A 138 8.94 -10.19 7.56
N TRP A 139 7.98 -9.28 7.73
CA TRP A 139 7.30 -9.12 9.03
C TRP A 139 6.57 -10.39 9.49
N LEU A 140 5.96 -11.14 8.56
CA LEU A 140 5.28 -12.40 8.89
C LEU A 140 6.27 -13.47 9.35
N LEU A 141 7.42 -13.57 8.67
CA LEU A 141 8.51 -14.47 9.04
C LEU A 141 9.09 -14.09 10.40
N PHE A 142 9.42 -12.81 10.59
CA PHE A 142 9.99 -12.30 11.83
C PHE A 142 9.05 -12.51 13.02
N SER A 143 7.77 -12.14 12.88
CA SER A 143 6.77 -12.34 13.93
C SER A 143 6.54 -13.82 14.27
N ARG A 144 6.58 -14.71 13.27
CA ARG A 144 6.50 -16.16 13.50
C ARG A 144 7.74 -16.66 14.24
N TYR A 145 8.93 -16.27 13.79
CA TYR A 145 10.21 -16.65 14.39
C TYR A 145 10.27 -16.26 15.87
N ILE A 146 10.01 -14.98 16.19
CA ILE A 146 10.07 -14.47 17.57
C ILE A 146 9.17 -15.26 18.52
N ARG A 147 7.92 -15.52 18.09
CA ARG A 147 6.97 -16.27 18.92
C ARG A 147 7.40 -17.72 19.10
N LEU A 148 7.86 -18.37 18.04
CA LEU A 148 8.34 -19.75 18.10
C LEU A 148 9.56 -19.90 19.00
N ARG A 149 10.56 -19.02 18.81
CA ARG A 149 11.76 -18.93 19.64
C ARG A 149 11.39 -18.83 21.12
N ASP A 150 10.51 -17.89 21.47
CA ASP A 150 10.17 -17.64 22.87
C ASP A 150 9.29 -18.74 23.47
N CYS A 151 8.37 -19.32 22.69
CA CYS A 151 7.63 -20.52 23.08
C CYS A 151 8.57 -21.68 23.46
N LEU A 152 9.53 -22.01 22.59
CA LEU A 152 10.52 -23.03 22.87
C LEU A 152 11.41 -22.71 24.07
N LEU A 153 11.90 -21.47 24.19
CA LEU A 153 12.79 -21.09 25.29
C LEU A 153 12.08 -21.14 26.66
N THR A 154 10.80 -20.79 26.72
CA THR A 154 10.04 -20.69 27.97
C THR A 154 9.37 -22.00 28.37
N THR A 155 8.87 -22.79 27.41
CA THR A 155 8.08 -24.01 27.70
C THR A 155 8.65 -25.29 27.09
N GLY A 156 9.65 -25.20 26.21
CA GLY A 156 10.14 -26.34 25.43
C GLY A 156 9.17 -26.81 24.34
N SER A 157 8.07 -26.10 24.10
CA SER A 157 7.04 -26.45 23.12
C SER A 157 6.74 -25.30 22.16
N PRO A 158 6.51 -25.55 20.86
CA PRO A 158 6.10 -24.52 19.91
C PRO A 158 4.63 -24.09 20.09
N GLU A 159 3.85 -24.82 20.90
CA GLU A 159 2.42 -24.57 21.08
C GLU A 159 2.11 -23.58 22.22
N TRP A 160 3.04 -23.40 23.16
CA TRP A 160 2.85 -22.61 24.38
C TRP A 160 4.05 -21.72 24.66
N GLY A 161 3.82 -20.52 25.17
CA GLY A 161 4.88 -19.59 25.53
C GLY A 161 4.47 -18.63 26.62
N GLU A 162 5.44 -18.13 27.37
CA GLU A 162 5.20 -17.13 28.42
C GLU A 162 5.24 -15.71 27.86
N CYS A 163 4.30 -14.88 28.31
CA CYS A 163 4.27 -13.46 27.94
C CYS A 163 5.44 -12.71 28.60
N ILE A 164 6.27 -12.04 27.80
CA ILE A 164 7.40 -11.23 28.29
C ILE A 164 7.01 -10.17 29.34
N SER A 165 5.76 -9.69 29.34
CA SER A 165 5.35 -8.61 30.26
C SER A 165 4.72 -9.08 31.56
N CYS A 166 4.04 -10.22 31.55
CA CYS A 166 3.27 -10.70 32.71
C CYS A 166 3.62 -12.12 33.16
N GLY A 167 4.49 -12.83 32.45
CA GLY A 167 4.92 -14.20 32.75
C GLY A 167 3.86 -15.28 32.52
N GLU A 168 2.62 -14.91 32.16
CA GLU A 168 1.55 -15.89 31.99
C GLU A 168 1.76 -16.73 30.72
N THR A 169 1.64 -18.06 30.86
CA THR A 169 1.69 -19.00 29.75
C THR A 169 0.44 -18.88 28.89
N LYS A 170 0.62 -18.72 27.57
CA LYS A 170 -0.46 -18.61 26.59
C LYS A 170 -0.23 -19.56 25.42
N PRO A 171 -1.29 -20.01 24.73
CA PRO A 171 -1.13 -20.74 23.48
C PRO A 171 -0.52 -19.83 22.42
N PHE A 172 0.22 -20.41 21.48
CA PHE A 172 0.90 -19.71 20.38
C PHE A 172 -0.05 -18.78 19.59
N SER A 173 -1.32 -19.18 19.47
CA SER A 173 -2.36 -18.42 18.79
C SER A 173 -2.81 -17.15 19.52
N GLU A 174 -2.46 -16.97 20.79
CA GLU A 174 -2.76 -15.79 21.61
C GLU A 174 -1.53 -14.90 21.90
N LEU A 175 -0.37 -15.32 21.42
CA LEU A 175 0.87 -14.56 21.48
C LEU A 175 1.06 -13.74 20.20
N ASP A 176 1.46 -12.49 20.39
CA ASP A 176 1.93 -11.57 19.36
C ASP A 176 3.45 -11.37 19.48
N ALA A 177 4.08 -10.88 18.41
CA ALA A 177 5.44 -10.33 18.47
C ALA A 177 5.37 -8.87 18.94
N GLY A 178 5.46 -8.67 20.25
CA GLY A 178 5.32 -7.36 20.90
C GLY A 178 6.65 -6.61 20.89
N HIS A 179 6.62 -5.33 20.53
CA HIS A 179 7.80 -4.45 20.55
C HIS A 179 7.96 -3.75 21.90
N PHE A 180 9.18 -3.72 22.44
CA PHE A 180 9.51 -2.91 23.62
C PHE A 180 9.48 -1.40 23.30
N VAL A 181 10.05 -0.99 22.17
CA VAL A 181 10.10 0.43 21.74
C VAL A 181 9.26 0.65 20.48
N PRO A 182 8.73 1.86 20.23
CA PRO A 182 7.86 2.14 19.08
C PRO A 182 8.43 1.73 17.72
N LYS A 183 7.54 1.32 16.81
CA LYS A 183 7.83 0.65 15.53
C LYS A 183 8.31 1.59 14.41
N HIS A 184 9.35 2.40 14.62
CA HIS A 184 9.71 3.44 13.64
C HIS A 184 11.20 3.56 13.28
N ASN A 185 12.10 2.72 13.81
CA ASN A 185 13.56 2.92 13.71
C ASN A 185 14.34 1.58 13.68
N ALA A 186 15.63 1.61 14.03
CA ALA A 186 16.55 0.44 14.04
C ALA A 186 15.99 -0.83 14.72
N ASN A 187 15.08 -0.66 15.68
CA ASN A 187 14.50 -1.76 16.45
C ASN A 187 13.37 -2.54 15.76
N TYR A 188 12.99 -2.20 14.52
CA TYR A 188 11.85 -2.83 13.88
C TYR A 188 11.99 -4.36 13.77
N PHE A 189 13.21 -4.85 13.48
CA PHE A 189 13.58 -6.27 13.42
C PHE A 189 14.55 -6.69 14.53
N SER A 190 14.53 -6.00 15.68
CA SER A 190 15.41 -6.34 16.81
C SER A 190 14.91 -7.59 17.53
N GLU A 191 15.66 -8.68 17.46
CA GLU A 191 15.32 -9.91 18.19
C GLU A 191 15.30 -9.73 19.71
N ARG A 192 16.10 -8.80 20.24
CA ARG A 192 16.12 -8.45 21.67
C ARG A 192 14.94 -7.54 22.03
N GLY A 193 14.61 -6.61 21.14
CA GLY A 193 13.54 -5.64 21.31
C GLY A 193 12.14 -6.15 20.99
N VAL A 194 12.01 -7.35 20.43
CA VAL A 194 10.72 -7.98 20.08
C VAL A 194 10.64 -9.38 20.66
N ASN A 195 9.57 -9.65 21.41
CA ASN A 195 9.39 -10.87 22.19
C ASN A 195 7.92 -11.31 22.17
N ALA A 196 7.66 -12.57 22.50
CA ALA A 196 6.32 -13.10 22.67
C ALA A 196 5.57 -12.34 23.77
N GLN A 197 4.45 -11.75 23.41
CA GLN A 197 3.62 -10.96 24.32
C GLN A 197 2.15 -11.33 24.14
N CYS A 198 1.42 -11.57 25.22
CA CYS A 198 -0.01 -11.87 25.13
C CYS A 198 -0.79 -10.65 24.60
N ARG A 199 -1.88 -10.90 23.86
CA ARG A 199 -2.74 -9.84 23.31
C ARG A 199 -3.28 -8.86 24.35
N HIS A 200 -3.52 -9.33 25.58
CA HIS A 200 -3.95 -8.45 26.67
C HIS A 200 -2.88 -7.42 27.01
N CYS A 201 -1.63 -7.83 27.21
CA CYS A 201 -0.53 -6.90 27.49
C CYS A 201 -0.21 -6.03 26.26
N ASN A 202 -0.10 -6.64 25.09
CA ASN A 202 0.33 -5.97 23.86
C ASN A 202 -0.73 -4.95 23.38
N ALA A 203 -1.97 -5.39 23.19
CA ALA A 203 -3.01 -4.57 22.59
C ALA A 203 -3.85 -3.80 23.62
N TYR A 204 -4.31 -4.45 24.70
CA TYR A 204 -5.24 -3.85 25.65
C TYR A 204 -4.54 -2.94 26.68
N LEU A 205 -3.35 -3.34 27.17
CA LEU A 205 -2.53 -2.55 28.08
C LEU A 205 -1.43 -1.75 27.36
N HIS A 206 -1.59 -1.54 26.05
CA HIS A 206 -0.70 -0.73 25.21
C HIS A 206 0.79 -1.05 25.41
N GLY A 207 1.14 -2.34 25.31
CA GLY A 207 2.50 -2.84 25.42
C GLY A 207 2.96 -3.15 26.84
N ASN A 208 2.20 -2.80 27.90
CA ASN A 208 2.53 -3.05 29.30
C ASN A 208 4.01 -2.78 29.62
N GLN A 209 4.46 -1.56 29.31
CA GLN A 209 5.88 -1.20 29.22
C GLN A 209 6.73 -1.55 30.45
N LEU A 210 6.20 -1.33 31.66
CA LEU A 210 6.91 -1.64 32.91
C LEU A 210 7.08 -3.14 33.11
N GLY A 211 6.04 -3.93 32.79
CA GLY A 211 6.13 -5.39 32.82
C GLY A 211 7.11 -5.89 31.78
N TYR A 212 7.03 -5.34 30.56
CA TYR A 212 7.96 -5.67 29.48
C TYR A 212 9.42 -5.40 29.89
N ARG A 213 9.71 -4.22 30.45
CA ARG A 213 11.07 -3.86 30.91
C ARG A 213 11.61 -4.87 31.94
N ARG A 214 10.77 -5.32 32.88
CA ARG A 214 11.16 -6.36 33.85
C ARG A 214 11.51 -7.70 33.17
N GLY A 215 10.66 -8.16 32.25
CA GLY A 215 10.93 -9.41 31.54
C GLY A 215 12.17 -9.34 30.64
N LEU A 216 12.47 -8.16 30.07
CA LEU A 216 13.72 -7.94 29.35
C LEU A 216 14.94 -8.09 30.26
N ILE A 217 14.91 -7.49 31.45
CA ILE A 217 15.99 -7.60 32.44
C ILE A 217 16.22 -9.05 32.84
N GLU A 218 15.13 -9.80 33.09
CA GLU A 218 15.21 -11.22 33.42
C GLU A 218 15.78 -12.06 32.28
N LYS A 219 15.40 -11.77 31.03
CA LYS A 219 15.78 -12.57 29.86
C LYS A 219 17.17 -12.25 29.31
N TYR A 220 17.57 -10.98 29.32
CA TYR A 220 18.77 -10.51 28.62
C TYR A 220 19.76 -9.76 29.52
N GLY A 221 19.42 -9.50 30.79
CA GLY A 221 20.26 -8.75 31.73
C GLY A 221 19.89 -7.27 31.85
N GLU A 222 20.52 -6.59 32.80
CA GLU A 222 20.08 -5.28 33.33
C GLU A 222 20.11 -4.14 32.29
N ASP A 223 21.11 -4.13 31.41
CA ASP A 223 21.37 -3.00 30.50
C ASP A 223 20.54 -3.03 29.20
N VAL A 224 19.89 -4.15 28.88
CA VAL A 224 19.23 -4.36 27.56
C VAL A 224 18.18 -3.31 27.24
N ALA A 225 17.43 -2.86 28.24
CA ALA A 225 16.33 -1.91 28.03
C ALA A 225 16.89 -0.54 27.62
N ASP A 226 17.99 -0.13 28.26
CA ASP A 226 18.62 1.16 28.00
C ASP A 226 19.34 1.15 26.65
N GLU A 227 19.98 0.03 26.28
CA GLU A 227 20.54 -0.18 24.95
C GLU A 227 19.47 -0.06 23.85
N LEU A 228 18.34 -0.74 24.00
CA LEU A 228 17.23 -0.69 23.04
C LEU A 228 16.64 0.72 22.91
N GLU A 229 16.54 1.47 24.02
CA GLU A 229 16.08 2.86 24.00
C GLU A 229 17.06 3.79 23.26
N VAL A 230 18.37 3.56 23.40
CA VAL A 230 19.41 4.28 22.65
C VAL A 230 19.35 3.94 21.17
N GLU A 231 19.26 2.66 20.81
CA GLU A 231 19.13 2.18 19.43
C GLU A 231 17.87 2.75 18.75
N ASN A 232 16.76 2.90 19.49
CA ASN A 232 15.52 3.44 18.94
C ASN A 232 15.63 4.89 18.45
N ARG A 233 16.66 5.63 18.87
CA ARG A 233 16.91 7.00 18.40
C ARG A 233 17.62 7.04 17.05
N GLN A 234 18.12 5.89 16.58
CA GLN A 234 18.85 5.78 15.32
C GLN A 234 17.88 5.55 14.16
N ILE A 235 18.01 6.36 13.11
CA ILE A 235 17.24 6.18 11.87
C ILE A 235 17.89 5.02 11.09
N LYS A 236 17.17 3.91 10.95
CA LYS A 236 17.56 2.80 10.08
C LYS A 236 16.65 2.78 8.86
N LYS A 237 17.26 2.83 7.68
CA LYS A 237 16.62 2.44 6.43
C LYS A 237 17.24 1.12 6.01
N PHE A 238 16.44 0.07 5.97
CA PHE A 238 16.91 -1.23 5.50
C PHE A 238 17.11 -1.15 4.00
N ALA A 239 18.34 -1.45 3.56
CA ALA A 239 18.60 -1.68 2.16
C ALA A 239 17.96 -3.01 1.73
N ILE A 240 17.76 -3.15 0.42
CA ILE A 240 17.11 -4.31 -0.17
C ILE A 240 17.84 -5.61 0.20
N HIS A 241 19.17 -5.63 0.04
CA HIS A 241 19.98 -6.80 0.36
C HIS A 241 19.90 -7.18 1.85
N GLU A 242 19.83 -6.19 2.76
CA GLU A 242 19.67 -6.47 4.20
C GLU A 242 18.34 -7.16 4.51
N LEU A 243 17.29 -6.82 3.77
CA LEU A 243 15.97 -7.47 3.88
C LEU A 243 16.01 -8.90 3.33
N GLU A 244 16.68 -9.13 2.21
CA GLU A 244 16.87 -10.46 1.62
C GLU A 244 17.71 -11.37 2.53
N GLU A 245 18.80 -10.86 3.10
CA GLU A 245 19.63 -11.57 4.08
C GLU A 245 18.83 -11.93 5.34
N LEU A 246 18.03 -10.99 5.85
CA LEU A 246 17.15 -11.21 7.00
C LEU A 246 16.08 -12.27 6.70
N GLU A 247 15.49 -12.26 5.50
CA GLU A 247 14.52 -13.28 5.09
C GLU A 247 15.15 -14.68 5.12
N LEU A 248 16.32 -14.85 4.50
CA LEU A 248 17.04 -16.13 4.46
C LEU A 248 17.37 -16.62 5.87
N TYR A 249 17.91 -15.74 6.70
CA TYR A 249 18.21 -16.02 8.10
C TYR A 249 16.96 -16.49 8.85
N LEU A 250 15.83 -15.78 8.75
CA LEU A 250 14.60 -16.15 9.45
C LEU A 250 14.02 -17.49 8.96
N GLN A 251 14.10 -17.77 7.67
CA GLN A 251 13.64 -19.05 7.11
C GLN A 251 14.48 -20.23 7.61
N GLU A 252 15.79 -20.06 7.76
CA GLU A 252 16.68 -21.06 8.33
C GLU A 252 16.37 -21.30 9.81
N ARG A 253 16.29 -20.23 10.61
CA ARG A 253 16.02 -20.33 12.04
C ARG A 253 14.65 -20.94 12.37
N ILE A 254 13.62 -20.68 11.55
CA ILE A 254 12.29 -21.31 11.73
C ILE A 254 12.33 -22.82 11.45
N LYS A 255 13.24 -23.33 10.62
CA LYS A 255 13.37 -24.78 10.35
C LYS A 255 14.08 -25.53 11.48
N GLU A 256 14.91 -24.82 12.25
CA GLU A 256 15.65 -25.37 13.40
C GLU A 256 14.80 -25.45 14.68
N VAL A 257 13.62 -24.82 14.67
CA VAL A 257 12.64 -24.74 15.76
C VAL A 257 11.49 -25.70 15.49
#